data_AF-A0A7T4WCA1-F1
#
_entry.id   AF-A0A7T4WCA1-F1
#
_cell.length_a   1.000
_cell.length_b   1.000
_cell.length_c   1.000
_cell.angle_alpha   90.00
_cell.angle_beta   90.00
_cell.angle_gamma   90.00
#
_symmetry.space_group_name_H-M   'P 1'
#
loop_
_entity.id
_entity.type
_entity.pdbx_description
1 polymer ?
#
loop_
_entity_poly.entity_id
_entity_poly.type
_entity_poly.pdbx_seq_one_letter_code
_entity_poly.pdbx_strand_id
1 'polypeptide(L)'
;MSATEEIRVWATGAYTEANKRKDGERLRKLRQLMDHLQVSTRLPDPAGLTVGSTERFLAERRIQKLTQEAAGLGYETPGQDLRKEAGMHLAGQALGISL
;
A
#
# COMPACT_ATOMS: atom_id res chain seq x y z
N MET A 1 0.54 -0.93 -13.98
CA MET A 1 0.25 -2.06 -13.07
C MET A 1 -0.77 -1.57 -12.05
N SER A 2 -1.61 -2.45 -11.48
CA SER A 2 -2.52 -2.07 -10.40
C SER A 2 -1.78 -2.03 -9.06
N ALA A 3 -2.24 -1.21 -8.11
CA ALA A 3 -1.61 -1.10 -6.80
C ALA A 3 -1.51 -2.44 -6.05
N THR A 4 -2.51 -3.32 -6.21
CA THR A 4 -2.52 -4.65 -5.59
C THR A 4 -1.47 -5.58 -6.20
N GLU A 5 -1.15 -5.42 -7.49
CA GLU A 5 -0.10 -6.19 -8.16
C GLU A 5 1.30 -5.73 -7.72
N GLU A 6 1.51 -4.42 -7.57
CA GLU A 6 2.76 -3.87 -7.05
C GLU A 6 3.04 -4.35 -5.62
N ILE A 7 2.02 -4.31 -4.74
CA ILE A 7 2.14 -4.84 -3.38
C ILE A 7 2.44 -6.34 -3.40
N ARG A 8 1.83 -7.12 -4.29
CA ARG A 8 2.09 -8.56 -4.41
C ARG A 8 3.54 -8.87 -4.79
N VAL A 9 4.07 -8.17 -5.79
CA VAL A 9 5.46 -8.32 -6.24
C VAL A 9 6.42 -7.98 -5.10
N TRP A 10 6.20 -6.85 -4.42
CA TRP A 10 6.99 -6.46 -3.25
C TRP A 10 6.90 -7.49 -2.11
N ALA A 11 5.69 -7.92 -1.74
CA ALA A 11 5.47 -8.84 -0.62
C ALA A 11 6.17 -10.19 -0.86
N THR A 12 6.22 -10.65 -2.11
CA THR A 12 6.93 -11.87 -2.51
C THR A 12 8.44 -11.75 -2.29
N GLY A 13 9.04 -10.60 -2.66
CA GLY A 13 10.44 -10.31 -2.37
C GLY A 13 10.71 -10.20 -0.87
N ALA A 14 9.87 -9.46 -0.15
CA ALA A 14 9.98 -9.28 1.29
C ALA A 14 9.83 -10.61 2.06
N TYR A 15 8.99 -11.53 1.59
CA TYR A 15 8.81 -12.86 2.17
C TYR A 15 10.07 -13.69 2.02
N THR A 16 10.68 -13.66 0.84
CA THR A 16 11.94 -14.38 0.56
C THR A 16 13.06 -13.90 1.47
N GLU A 17 13.18 -12.58 1.66
CA GLU A 17 14.18 -11.99 2.56
C GLU A 17 13.91 -12.30 4.03
N ALA A 18 12.64 -12.21 4.48
CA ALA A 18 12.25 -12.60 5.83
C ALA A 18 12.54 -14.09 6.10
N ASN A 19 12.37 -14.94 5.10
CA ASN A 19 12.64 -16.38 5.18
C ASN A 19 14.13 -16.66 5.38
N LYS A 20 15.01 -15.98 4.61
CA LYS A 20 16.47 -16.07 4.78
C LYS A 20 16.90 -15.65 6.19
N ARG A 21 16.28 -14.61 6.73
CA ARG A 21 16.56 -14.07 8.09
C ARG A 21 15.90 -14.88 9.22
N LYS A 22 15.08 -15.89 8.90
CA LYS A 22 14.26 -16.67 9.84
C LYS A 22 13.37 -15.79 10.73
N ASP A 23 12.87 -14.68 10.19
CA ASP A 23 11.97 -13.76 10.89
C ASP A 23 10.53 -14.30 10.84
N GLY A 24 10.20 -15.17 11.80
CA GLY A 24 8.91 -15.86 11.86
C GLY A 24 7.71 -14.93 12.00
N GLU A 25 7.84 -13.81 12.71
CA GLU A 25 6.75 -12.86 12.88
C GLU A 25 6.47 -12.12 11.57
N ARG A 26 7.52 -11.64 10.90
CA ARG A 26 7.41 -10.97 9.61
C ARG A 26 6.85 -11.92 8.54
N LEU A 27 7.29 -13.17 8.51
CA LEU A 27 6.75 -14.18 7.59
C LEU A 27 5.24 -14.40 7.79
N ARG A 28 4.78 -14.48 9.05
CA ARG A 28 3.35 -14.63 9.35
C ARG A 28 2.55 -13.42 8.85
N LYS A 29 3.04 -12.21 9.12
CA LYS A 29 2.39 -10.96 8.68
C LYS A 29 2.36 -10.83 7.16
N LEU A 30 3.46 -11.16 6.49
CA LEU A 30 3.54 -11.15 5.02
C LEU A 30 2.62 -12.19 4.38
N ARG A 31 2.50 -13.38 4.98
CA ARG A 31 1.55 -14.41 4.53
C ARG A 31 0.11 -13.91 4.64
N GLN A 32 -0.27 -13.32 5.77
CA GLN A 32 -1.60 -12.73 5.95
C GLN A 32 -1.90 -11.64 4.91
N LEU A 33 -0.94 -10.76 4.63
CA LEU A 33 -1.09 -9.76 3.57
C LEU A 33 -1.30 -10.39 2.19
N MET A 34 -0.53 -11.44 1.85
CA MET A 34 -0.67 -12.15 0.58
C MET A 34 -2.03 -12.85 0.45
N ASP A 35 -2.55 -13.43 1.54
CA ASP A 35 -3.89 -14.02 1.57
C ASP A 35 -4.97 -12.95 1.33
N HIS A 36 -4.85 -11.78 1.96
CA HIS A 36 -5.76 -10.65 1.73
C HIS A 36 -5.72 -10.15 0.28
N LEU A 37 -4.52 -10.08 -0.32
CA LEU A 37 -4.34 -9.71 -1.73
C LEU A 37 -5.01 -10.72 -2.68
N GLN A 38 -4.91 -12.02 -2.38
CA GLN A 38 -5.55 -13.07 -3.18
C GLN A 38 -7.07 -13.01 -3.12
N VAL A 39 -7.65 -12.67 -1.96
CA VAL A 39 -9.09 -12.42 -1.87
C VAL A 39 -9.47 -11.20 -2.71
N SER A 40 -8.67 -10.13 -2.66
CA SER A 40 -8.93 -8.91 -3.42
C SER A 40 -8.89 -9.11 -4.93
N THR A 41 -8.12 -10.06 -5.47
CA THR A 41 -8.10 -10.32 -6.92
C THR A 41 -9.39 -10.94 -7.46
N ARG A 42 -10.24 -11.49 -6.59
CA ARG A 42 -11.56 -12.04 -6.97
C ARG A 42 -12.66 -10.99 -7.00
N LEU A 43 -12.35 -9.78 -6.52
CA LEU A 43 -13.31 -8.70 -6.38
C LEU A 43 -13.08 -7.68 -7.51
N PRO A 44 -14.14 -6.97 -7.94
CA PRO A 44 -14.02 -5.99 -9.01
C PRO A 44 -13.00 -4.90 -8.68
N ASP A 45 -12.25 -4.51 -9.71
CA ASP A 45 -11.35 -3.37 -9.68
C ASP A 45 -12.19 -2.08 -9.61
N PRO A 46 -11.91 -1.15 -8.68
CA PRO A 46 -12.59 0.15 -8.63
C PRO A 46 -12.57 0.91 -9.96
N ALA A 47 -11.54 0.75 -10.78
CA ALA A 47 -11.46 1.41 -12.09
C ALA A 47 -12.54 0.93 -13.07
N GLY A 48 -13.02 -0.31 -12.92
CA GLY A 48 -14.10 -0.88 -13.72
C GLY A 48 -15.51 -0.61 -13.18
N LEU A 49 -15.62 0.09 -12.04
CA LEU A 49 -16.89 0.38 -11.39
C LEU A 49 -17.34 1.83 -11.65
N THR A 50 -18.66 2.02 -11.69
CA THR A 50 -19.28 3.33 -11.92
C THR A 50 -18.80 4.36 -10.91
N VAL A 51 -18.36 5.52 -11.41
CA VAL A 51 -17.94 6.65 -10.57
C VAL A 51 -19.09 7.05 -9.65
N GLY A 52 -18.82 7.21 -8.36
CA GLY A 52 -19.82 7.59 -7.36
C GLY A 52 -20.68 6.43 -6.84
N SER A 53 -20.49 5.19 -7.33
CA SER A 53 -21.19 4.04 -6.76
C SER A 53 -20.60 3.63 -5.41
N THR A 54 -21.46 3.09 -4.54
CA THR A 54 -21.03 2.50 -3.26
C THR A 54 -20.03 1.37 -3.48
N GLU A 55 -20.19 0.60 -4.56
CA GLU A 55 -19.29 -0.52 -4.90
C GLU A 55 -17.87 -0.02 -5.19
N ARG A 56 -17.75 1.07 -5.96
CA ARG A 56 -16.46 1.69 -6.24
C ARG A 56 -15.79 2.20 -4.97
N PHE A 57 -16.55 2.89 -4.13
CA PHE A 57 -16.06 3.38 -2.84
C PHE A 57 -15.53 2.24 -1.95
N LEU A 58 -16.27 1.12 -1.86
CA LEU A 58 -15.85 -0.05 -1.09
C LEU A 58 -14.59 -0.70 -1.68
N ALA A 59 -14.49 -0.76 -3.01
CA ALA A 59 -13.33 -1.31 -3.69
C ALA A 59 -12.08 -0.42 -3.50
N GLU A 60 -12.21 0.90 -3.57
CA GLU A 60 -11.13 1.87 -3.27
C GLU A 60 -10.68 1.75 -1.81
N ARG A 61 -11.62 1.69 -0.87
CA ARG A 61 -11.32 1.52 0.57
C ARG A 61 -10.59 0.21 0.86
N ARG A 62 -10.93 -0.87 0.15
CA ARG A 62 -10.21 -2.15 0.24
C ARG A 62 -8.75 -2.01 -0.19
N ILE A 63 -8.49 -1.38 -1.33
CA ILE A 63 -7.12 -1.15 -1.83
C ILE A 63 -6.35 -0.27 -0.84
N GLN A 64 -6.98 0.77 -0.30
CA GLN A 64 -6.36 1.63 0.70
C GLN A 64 -5.95 0.85 1.96
N LYS A 65 -6.81 -0.05 2.45
CA LYS A 65 -6.50 -0.90 3.61
C LYS A 65 -5.32 -1.83 3.34
N LEU A 66 -5.29 -2.50 2.19
CA LEU A 66 -4.17 -3.35 1.77
C LEU A 66 -2.86 -2.57 1.68
N THR A 67 -2.93 -1.34 1.18
CA THR A 67 -1.78 -0.44 1.09
C THR A 67 -1.27 -0.04 2.48
N GLN A 68 -2.16 0.24 3.43
CA GLN A 68 -1.80 0.54 4.82
C GLN A 68 -1.18 -0.67 5.53
N GLU A 69 -1.75 -1.86 5.34
CA GLU A 69 -1.20 -3.12 5.87
C GLU A 69 0.22 -3.37 5.32
N ALA A 70 0.41 -3.19 4.01
CA ALA A 70 1.73 -3.29 3.38
C ALA A 70 2.71 -2.24 3.93
N ALA A 71 2.28 -0.98 4.08
CA ALA A 71 3.11 0.09 4.61
C ALA A 71 3.58 -0.20 6.05
N GLY A 72 2.71 -0.76 6.89
CA GLY A 72 3.07 -1.24 8.24
C GLY A 72 4.13 -2.35 8.25
N LEU A 73 4.37 -3.00 7.11
CA LEU A 73 5.40 -4.03 6.92
C LEU A 73 6.65 -3.51 6.17
N GLY A 74 6.69 -2.22 5.86
CA GLY A 74 7.80 -1.56 5.17
C GLY A 74 7.64 -1.47 3.65
N TYR A 75 6.40 -1.54 3.13
CA TYR A 75 6.13 -1.17 1.74
C TYR A 75 6.11 0.35 1.61
N GLU A 76 6.99 0.90 0.78
CA GLU A 76 6.95 2.31 0.42
C GLU A 76 6.04 2.47 -0.79
N THR A 77 4.96 3.23 -0.63
CA THR A 77 4.01 3.44 -1.73
C THR A 77 4.66 4.35 -2.77
N PRO A 78 4.54 4.08 -4.09
CA PRO A 78 4.88 5.07 -5.10
C PRO A 78 4.04 6.34 -4.84
N GLY A 79 4.69 7.42 -4.38
CA GLY A 79 4.03 8.66 -3.95
C GLY A 79 4.00 8.95 -2.44
N GLN A 80 4.61 8.11 -1.58
CA GLN A 80 4.95 8.54 -0.21
C GLN A 80 6.04 9.61 -0.21
N ASP A 81 6.94 9.60 -1.20
CA ASP A 81 7.91 10.68 -1.41
C ASP A 81 7.22 12.00 -1.75
N LEU A 82 6.20 11.97 -2.64
CA LEU A 82 5.42 13.16 -3.00
C LEU A 82 4.69 13.80 -1.80
N ARG A 83 4.18 13.00 -0.86
CA ARG A 83 3.51 13.53 0.35
C ARG A 83 4.50 14.02 1.43
N LYS A 84 5.67 13.37 1.57
CA LYS A 84 6.73 13.86 2.46
C LYS A 84 7.32 15.18 1.97
N GLU A 85 7.57 15.31 0.66
CA GLU A 85 7.99 16.58 0.06
C GLU A 85 6.92 17.66 0.22
N ALA A 86 5.66 17.39 -0.12
CA ALA A 86 4.58 18.36 0.03
C ALA A 86 4.38 18.81 1.50
N GLY A 87 4.50 17.89 2.47
CA GLY A 87 4.44 18.22 3.89
C GLY A 87 5.62 19.06 4.38
N MET A 88 6.82 18.80 3.86
CA MET A 88 8.01 19.62 4.13
C MET A 88 7.90 21.03 3.51
N HIS A 89 7.39 21.15 2.29
CA HIS A 89 7.19 22.45 1.64
C HIS A 89 6.14 23.31 2.34
N LEU A 90 5.04 22.70 2.83
CA LEU A 90 4.01 23.43 3.60
C LEU A 90 4.52 23.85 4.98
N ALA A 91 5.33 23.02 5.65
CA ALA A 91 5.95 23.39 6.93
C ALA A 91 7.00 24.50 6.79
N GLY A 92 7.77 24.51 5.69
CA GLY A 92 8.71 25.59 5.36
C GLY A 92 8.00 26.93 5.11
N GLN A 93 6.86 26.91 4.40
CA GLN A 93 6.04 28.11 4.20
C GLN A 93 5.37 28.61 5.49
N ALA A 94 4.94 27.71 6.38
CA ALA A 94 4.34 28.09 7.66
C ALA A 94 5.36 28.66 8.68
N LEU A 95 6.65 28.33 8.54
CA LEU A 95 7.74 28.84 9.37
C LEU A 95 8.42 30.10 8.81
N GLY A 96 7.94 30.65 7.68
CA GLY A 96 8.44 31.90 7.11
C GLY A 96 9.87 31.83 6.57
N ILE A 97 10.41 30.63 6.32
CA ILE A 97 11.71 30.47 5.69
C ILE A 97 11.45 30.24 4.20
N SER A 98 11.55 31.32 3.43
CA SER A 98 11.70 31.21 1.98
C SER A 98 13.06 30.55 1.69
N LEU A 99 13.05 29.39 1.04
CA LEU A 99 14.16 28.95 0.21
C LEU A 99 14.03 29.62 -1.15
#